data_AF-A0A7I8X6X8-F1
#
_entry.id   AF-A0A7I8X6X8-F1
#
_cell.length_a   1.000
_cell.length_b   1.000
_cell.length_c   1.000
_cell.angle_alpha   90.00
_cell.angle_beta   90.00
_cell.angle_gamma   90.00
#
_symmetry.space_group_name_H-M   'P 1'
#
loop_
_entity.id
_entity.type
_entity.pdbx_description
1 polymer ?
#
loop_
_entity_poly.entity_id
_entity_poly.type
_entity_poly.pdbx_seq_one_letter_code
_entity_poly.pdbx_strand_id
1 'polypeptide(L)'
;MSNNRTRSRSQRLKDDNAPKRPLNAYKIFYKHYYEQFNRKNPTTAIDAKTLISQIGRAWRGLSEEEKQPFQEKALKDKQRYEKEFEDYKKSADYKKFVKKQEAHLPDIPVFSKEFVKHNKGKEAELRQLRKEISSFEDKAAPIVDRINDIQEEIDALNKDPKYLEILEKEKLMGIWTRKLIPELERAGLLDELGISFETSPEELIDVMESVQHDGSTMNKLKSAFNKFYLPLSS
;
A
#
# COMPACT_ATOMS: atom_id res chain seq x y z
N MET A 1 20.21 -41.16 4.32
CA MET A 1 19.26 -40.06 4.02
C MET A 1 19.85 -39.19 2.91
N SER A 2 19.50 -39.42 1.65
CA SER A 2 20.09 -38.68 0.51
C SER A 2 19.32 -37.40 0.21
N ASN A 3 20.02 -36.27 0.34
CA ASN A 3 19.55 -34.92 0.09
C ASN A 3 19.35 -34.69 -1.42
N ASN A 4 18.15 -34.98 -1.94
CA ASN A 4 17.82 -34.82 -3.37
C ASN A 4 17.44 -33.38 -3.79
N ARG A 5 17.48 -32.41 -2.88
CA ARG A 5 17.01 -31.03 -3.13
C ARG A 5 17.96 -30.17 -3.99
N THR A 6 19.16 -30.65 -4.34
CA THR A 6 20.22 -29.82 -4.96
C THR A 6 20.42 -30.04 -6.46
N ARG A 7 20.07 -31.20 -7.04
CA ARG A 7 20.36 -31.47 -8.47
C ARG A 7 19.44 -30.72 -9.44
N SER A 8 18.18 -30.49 -9.10
CA SER A 8 17.21 -29.85 -10.00
C SER A 8 17.45 -28.36 -10.23
N ARG A 9 18.07 -27.63 -9.29
CA ARG A 9 18.42 -26.21 -9.48
C ARG A 9 19.65 -26.04 -10.37
N SER A 10 20.55 -27.03 -10.37
CA SER A 10 21.80 -27.00 -11.14
C SER A 10 21.61 -27.22 -12.65
N GLN A 11 20.48 -27.79 -13.08
CA GLN A 11 20.20 -28.05 -14.50
C GLN A 11 19.38 -26.94 -15.19
N ARG A 12 18.97 -25.91 -14.46
CA ARG A 12 18.29 -24.75 -15.05
C ARG A 12 19.33 -23.73 -15.49
N LEU A 13 19.28 -23.34 -16.76
CA LEU A 13 20.07 -22.25 -17.30
C LEU A 13 19.67 -20.95 -16.61
N LYS A 14 20.64 -20.06 -16.42
CA LYS A 14 20.37 -18.71 -15.95
C LYS A 14 19.84 -17.88 -17.13
N ASP A 15 18.79 -17.12 -16.86
CA ASP A 15 18.21 -16.17 -17.80
C ASP A 15 18.77 -14.77 -17.52
N ASP A 16 19.57 -14.23 -18.43
CA ASP A 16 20.15 -12.89 -18.30
C ASP A 16 19.19 -11.78 -18.78
N ASN A 17 18.14 -12.13 -19.54
CA ASN A 17 17.14 -11.17 -20.03
C ASN A 17 15.94 -11.02 -19.09
N ALA A 18 15.84 -11.87 -18.07
CA ALA A 18 14.75 -11.79 -17.10
C ALA A 18 14.84 -10.50 -16.26
N PRO A 19 13.70 -9.84 -15.96
CA PRO A 19 13.64 -8.72 -15.04
C PRO A 19 14.31 -9.03 -13.70
N LYS A 20 14.97 -8.03 -13.12
CA LYS A 20 15.65 -8.19 -11.83
C LYS A 20 14.63 -8.42 -10.72
N ARG A 21 14.89 -9.40 -9.86
CA ARG A 21 14.02 -9.74 -8.73
C ARG A 21 13.74 -8.52 -7.85
N PRO A 22 12.52 -8.42 -7.30
CA PRO A 22 12.16 -7.28 -6.48
C PRO A 22 12.93 -7.28 -5.16
N LEU A 23 13.28 -6.10 -4.69
CA LEU A 23 13.94 -5.89 -3.41
C LEU A 23 12.91 -5.87 -2.28
N ASN A 24 13.19 -6.59 -1.21
CA ASN A 24 12.40 -6.48 0.02
C ASN A 24 12.80 -5.24 0.83
N ALA A 25 11.98 -4.88 1.82
CA ALA A 25 12.18 -3.67 2.64
C ALA A 25 13.58 -3.61 3.26
N TYR A 26 14.08 -4.73 3.78
CA TYR A 26 15.43 -4.84 4.34
C TYR A 26 16.53 -4.56 3.32
N LYS A 27 16.42 -5.06 2.07
CA LYS A 27 17.41 -4.81 1.01
C LYS A 27 17.42 -3.36 0.56
N ILE A 28 16.27 -2.71 0.56
CA ILE A 28 16.15 -1.28 0.27
C ILE A 28 16.79 -0.46 1.40
N PHE A 29 16.50 -0.80 2.65
CA PHE A 29 17.16 -0.21 3.82
C PHE A 29 18.67 -0.43 3.79
N TYR A 30 19.12 -1.65 3.48
CA TYR A 30 20.53 -1.98 3.35
C TYR A 30 21.23 -1.05 2.36
N LYS A 31 20.66 -0.88 1.15
CA LYS A 31 21.24 -0.01 0.12
C LYS A 31 21.31 1.44 0.60
N HIS A 32 20.22 1.94 1.19
CA HIS A 32 20.16 3.30 1.73
C HIS A 32 21.18 3.53 2.85
N TYR A 33 21.28 2.61 3.80
CA TYR A 33 22.24 2.70 4.91
C TYR A 33 23.68 2.60 4.39
N TYR A 34 23.94 1.71 3.44
CA TYR A 34 25.24 1.54 2.81
C TYR A 34 25.70 2.80 2.08
N GLU A 35 24.81 3.45 1.32
CA GLU A 35 25.08 4.71 0.64
C GLU A 35 25.37 5.84 1.65
N GLN A 36 24.58 5.94 2.72
CA GLN A 36 24.84 6.92 3.79
C GLN A 36 26.18 6.67 4.49
N PHE A 37 26.50 5.39 4.74
CA PHE A 37 27.74 4.99 5.38
C PHE A 37 28.95 5.38 4.53
N ASN A 38 28.93 5.07 3.23
CA ASN A 38 30.00 5.41 2.29
C ASN A 38 30.16 6.91 2.11
N ARG A 39 29.05 7.67 2.10
CA ARG A 39 29.11 9.14 2.00
C ARG A 39 29.80 9.76 3.22
N LYS A 40 29.59 9.18 4.41
CA LYS A 40 30.21 9.63 5.67
C LYS A 40 31.65 9.14 5.84
N ASN A 41 32.02 8.02 5.20
CA ASN A 41 33.33 7.38 5.31
C ASN A 41 33.93 7.10 3.92
N PRO A 42 34.25 8.14 3.13
CA PRO A 42 34.73 7.95 1.75
C PRO A 42 36.11 7.27 1.66
N THR A 43 36.92 7.35 2.72
CA THR A 43 38.31 6.84 2.77
C THR A 43 38.48 5.63 3.69
N THR A 44 37.47 5.28 4.50
CA THR A 44 37.58 4.22 5.50
C THR A 44 37.15 2.88 4.91
N ALA A 45 38.09 1.99 4.66
CA ALA A 45 37.79 0.61 4.31
C ALA A 45 37.31 -0.14 5.56
N ILE A 46 35.99 -0.19 5.78
CA ILE A 46 35.39 -1.04 6.82
C ILE A 46 35.17 -2.44 6.27
N ASP A 47 35.48 -3.45 7.08
CA ASP A 47 35.16 -4.84 6.80
C ASP A 47 33.65 -5.03 6.57
N ALA A 48 33.30 -5.60 5.40
CA ALA A 48 31.93 -5.80 4.97
C ALA A 48 31.09 -6.58 6.00
N LYS A 49 31.69 -7.54 6.71
CA LYS A 49 30.99 -8.31 7.76
C LYS A 49 30.55 -7.42 8.92
N THR A 50 31.40 -6.47 9.31
CA THR A 50 31.13 -5.52 10.38
C THR A 50 29.98 -4.58 9.99
N LEU A 51 30.00 -4.06 8.76
CA LEU A 51 28.95 -3.17 8.24
C LEU A 51 27.60 -3.90 8.10
N ILE A 52 27.58 -5.13 7.57
CA ILE A 52 26.37 -5.95 7.49
C ILE A 52 25.78 -6.19 8.89
N SER A 53 26.62 -6.46 9.89
CA SER A 53 26.19 -6.64 11.29
C SER A 53 25.56 -5.36 11.86
N GLN A 54 26.16 -4.19 11.59
CA GLN A 54 25.63 -2.89 11.99
C GLN A 54 24.27 -2.61 11.34
N ILE A 55 24.13 -2.82 10.03
CA ILE A 55 22.87 -2.64 9.30
C ILE A 55 21.78 -3.58 9.86
N GLY A 56 22.13 -4.84 10.14
CA GLY A 56 21.20 -5.81 10.71
C GLY A 56 20.75 -5.46 12.13
N ARG A 57 21.60 -4.79 12.92
CA ARG A 57 21.21 -4.24 14.23
C ARG A 57 20.31 -3.01 14.06
N ALA A 58 20.70 -2.08 13.20
CA ALA A 58 19.93 -0.87 12.92
C ALA A 58 18.50 -1.21 12.47
N TRP A 59 18.35 -2.11 11.49
CA TRP A 59 17.03 -2.54 11.01
C TRP A 59 16.13 -3.14 12.09
N ARG A 60 16.70 -3.92 13.01
CA ARG A 60 15.95 -4.51 14.13
C ARG A 60 15.55 -3.48 15.19
N GLY A 61 16.34 -2.41 15.33
CA GLY A 61 16.06 -1.31 16.24
C GLY A 61 15.07 -0.28 15.71
N LEU A 62 14.74 -0.31 14.41
CA LEU A 62 13.75 0.62 13.85
C LEU A 62 12.33 0.30 14.33
N SER A 63 11.56 1.35 14.60
CA SER A 63 10.11 1.27 14.84
C SER A 63 9.36 0.87 13.57
N GLU A 64 8.06 0.60 13.69
CA GLU A 64 7.25 0.24 12.52
C GLU A 64 7.07 1.44 11.58
N GLU A 65 6.91 2.63 12.15
CA GLU A 65 6.82 3.91 11.43
C GLU A 65 8.10 4.20 10.65
N GLU A 66 9.27 3.91 11.23
CA GLU A 66 10.56 4.06 10.56
C GLU A 66 10.78 3.02 9.45
N LYS A 67 10.17 1.82 9.58
CA LYS A 67 10.23 0.77 8.56
C LYS A 67 9.25 1.02 7.42
N GLN A 68 8.12 1.67 7.69
CA GLN A 68 7.06 1.95 6.73
C GLN A 68 7.56 2.49 5.37
N PRO A 69 8.42 3.53 5.28
CA PRO A 69 8.88 4.03 3.99
C PRO A 69 9.68 2.98 3.18
N PHE A 70 10.34 2.03 3.85
CA PHE A 70 11.05 0.93 3.19
C PHE A 70 10.09 -0.18 2.73
N GLN A 71 9.02 -0.43 3.49
CA GLN A 71 7.97 -1.38 3.12
C GLN A 71 7.17 -0.89 1.92
N GLU A 72 6.79 0.40 1.89
CA GLU A 72 6.12 1.01 0.75
C GLU A 72 6.97 0.96 -0.52
N LYS A 73 8.28 1.25 -0.41
CA LYS A 73 9.22 1.12 -1.54
C LYS A 73 9.34 -0.34 -2.00
N ALA A 74 9.34 -1.30 -1.10
CA ALA A 74 9.38 -2.73 -1.44
C ALA A 74 8.10 -3.18 -2.14
N LEU A 75 6.94 -2.68 -1.72
CA LEU A 75 5.66 -2.93 -2.38
C LEU A 75 5.65 -2.38 -3.81
N LYS A 76 6.11 -1.13 -4.00
CA LYS A 76 6.25 -0.52 -5.33
C LYS A 76 7.22 -1.30 -6.23
N ASP A 77 8.35 -1.76 -5.69
CA ASP A 77 9.33 -2.55 -6.44
C ASP A 77 8.79 -3.94 -6.83
N LYS A 78 7.99 -4.55 -5.96
CA LYS A 78 7.26 -5.78 -6.24
C LYS A 78 6.27 -5.60 -7.39
N GLN A 79 5.47 -4.53 -7.36
CA GLN A 79 4.52 -4.20 -8.43
C GLN A 79 5.23 -3.94 -9.78
N ARG A 80 6.36 -3.20 -9.75
CA ARG A 80 7.19 -3.00 -10.94
C ARG A 80 7.62 -4.34 -11.53
N TYR A 81 8.20 -5.22 -10.70
CA TYR A 81 8.67 -6.53 -11.14
C TYR A 81 7.54 -7.39 -11.72
N GLU A 82 6.37 -7.43 -11.07
CA GLU A 82 5.23 -8.21 -11.56
C GLU A 82 4.84 -7.77 -12.97
N LYS A 83 4.71 -6.45 -13.21
CA LYS A 83 4.41 -5.89 -14.53
C LYS A 83 5.51 -6.20 -15.56
N GLU A 84 6.77 -5.91 -15.23
CA GLU A 84 7.92 -6.18 -16.11
C GLU A 84 8.03 -7.67 -16.46
N PHE A 85 7.73 -8.55 -15.50
CA PHE A 85 7.81 -9.99 -15.68
C PHE A 85 6.67 -10.54 -16.54
N GLU A 86 5.46 -9.96 -16.43
CA GLU A 86 4.35 -10.28 -17.32
C GLU A 86 4.63 -9.88 -18.77
N ASP A 87 5.19 -8.70 -18.98
CA ASP A 87 5.62 -8.25 -20.31
C ASP A 87 6.78 -9.12 -20.83
N TYR A 88 7.73 -9.45 -19.97
CA TYR A 88 8.84 -10.35 -20.30
C TYR A 88 8.35 -11.72 -20.77
N LYS A 89 7.36 -12.33 -20.09
CA LYS A 89 6.78 -13.62 -20.51
C LYS A 89 6.20 -13.61 -21.92
N LYS A 90 5.74 -12.45 -22.41
CA LYS A 90 5.20 -12.29 -23.77
C LYS A 90 6.29 -12.04 -24.81
N SER A 91 7.49 -11.65 -24.39
CA SER A 91 8.62 -11.30 -25.26
C SER A 91 9.17 -12.49 -26.05
N ALA A 92 9.86 -12.18 -27.15
CA ALA A 92 10.60 -13.17 -27.91
C ALA A 92 11.77 -13.77 -27.13
N ASP A 93 12.36 -13.01 -26.21
CA ASP A 93 13.53 -13.45 -25.43
C ASP A 93 13.15 -14.51 -24.41
N TYR A 94 12.00 -14.38 -23.76
CA TYR A 94 11.46 -15.45 -22.92
C TYR A 94 11.21 -16.75 -23.71
N LYS A 95 10.63 -16.65 -24.91
CA LYS A 95 10.43 -17.82 -25.79
C LYS A 95 11.74 -18.49 -26.18
N LYS A 96 12.77 -17.70 -26.54
CA LYS A 96 14.13 -18.20 -26.83
C LYS A 96 14.73 -18.88 -25.60
N PHE A 97 14.59 -18.28 -24.42
CA PHE A 97 15.09 -18.84 -23.17
C PHE A 97 14.43 -20.18 -22.84
N VAL A 98 13.10 -20.27 -22.94
CA VAL A 98 12.36 -21.53 -22.75
C VAL A 98 12.84 -22.61 -23.72
N LYS A 99 12.96 -22.29 -25.01
CA LYS A 99 13.47 -23.25 -26.01
C LYS A 99 14.90 -23.71 -25.70
N LYS A 100 15.77 -22.80 -25.28
CA LYS A 100 17.15 -23.13 -24.86
C LYS A 100 17.16 -24.01 -23.61
N GLN A 101 16.26 -23.73 -22.66
CA GLN A 101 16.10 -24.49 -21.43
C GLN A 101 15.58 -25.91 -21.70
N GLU A 102 14.63 -26.06 -22.61
CA GLU A 102 14.11 -27.36 -23.06
C GLU A 102 15.19 -28.19 -23.77
N ALA A 103 15.95 -27.57 -24.69
CA ALA A 103 17.06 -28.23 -25.37
C ALA A 103 18.22 -28.64 -24.43
N HIS A 104 18.34 -28.00 -23.26
CA HIS A 104 19.36 -28.33 -22.26
C HIS A 104 18.91 -29.44 -21.30
N LEU A 105 17.63 -29.84 -21.31
CA LEU A 105 17.18 -30.98 -20.53
C LEU A 105 17.81 -32.26 -21.08
N PRO A 106 18.27 -33.18 -20.22
CA PRO A 106 18.80 -34.45 -20.67
C PRO A 106 17.71 -35.22 -21.45
N ASP A 107 18.09 -35.73 -22.63
CA ASP A 107 17.25 -36.61 -23.43
C ASP A 107 17.20 -37.99 -22.76
N ILE A 108 16.24 -38.17 -21.85
CA ILE A 108 16.02 -39.42 -21.13
C ILE A 108 15.03 -40.25 -21.97
N PRO A 109 15.44 -41.42 -22.49
CA PRO A 109 14.55 -42.25 -23.29
C PRO A 109 13.27 -42.60 -22.51
N VAL A 110 12.14 -42.40 -23.16
CA VAL A 110 10.81 -42.74 -22.61
C VAL A 110 10.81 -44.23 -22.26
N PHE A 111 10.37 -44.56 -21.03
CA PHE A 111 10.39 -45.90 -20.43
C PHE A 111 11.75 -46.46 -19.96
N SER A 112 12.82 -45.68 -19.99
CA SER A 112 14.07 -46.09 -19.31
C SER A 112 13.89 -46.18 -17.78
N LYS A 113 14.74 -46.98 -17.11
CA LYS A 113 14.77 -47.02 -15.63
C LYS A 113 15.02 -45.64 -15.02
N GLU A 114 15.80 -44.81 -15.72
CA GLU A 114 16.07 -43.42 -15.33
C GLU A 114 14.83 -42.53 -15.49
N PHE A 115 14.09 -42.66 -16.59
CA PHE A 115 12.81 -41.97 -16.83
C PHE A 115 11.79 -42.28 -15.73
N VAL A 116 11.59 -43.57 -15.43
CA VAL A 116 10.62 -44.00 -14.41
C VAL A 116 11.01 -43.46 -13.04
N LYS A 117 12.30 -43.50 -12.67
CA LYS A 117 12.78 -42.97 -11.39
C LYS A 117 12.65 -41.44 -11.32
N HIS A 118 12.97 -40.73 -12.39
CA HIS A 118 12.83 -39.28 -12.49
C HIS A 118 11.36 -38.87 -12.34
N ASN A 119 10.47 -39.51 -13.11
CA ASN A 119 9.05 -39.21 -13.09
C ASN A 119 8.41 -39.50 -11.72
N LYS A 120 8.78 -40.62 -11.08
CA LYS A 120 8.33 -40.93 -9.71
C LYS A 120 8.75 -39.84 -8.70
N GLY A 121 9.95 -39.29 -8.85
CA GLY A 121 10.42 -38.16 -8.03
C GLY A 121 9.63 -36.89 -8.28
N LYS A 122 9.35 -36.58 -9.56
CA LYS A 122 8.53 -35.43 -9.96
C LYS A 122 7.09 -35.54 -9.47
N GLU A 123 6.49 -36.72 -9.55
CA GLU A 123 5.14 -36.95 -9.06
C GLU A 123 5.05 -36.79 -7.53
N ALA A 124 6.08 -37.22 -6.79
CA ALA A 124 6.15 -36.99 -5.35
C ALA A 124 6.27 -35.49 -5.00
N GLU A 125 7.08 -34.74 -5.75
CA GLU A 125 7.20 -33.29 -5.63
C GLU A 125 5.86 -32.59 -5.93
N LEU A 126 5.18 -32.98 -7.01
CA LEU A 126 3.85 -32.47 -7.37
C LEU A 126 2.81 -32.77 -6.29
N ARG A 127 2.82 -33.98 -5.72
CA ARG A 127 1.92 -34.35 -4.62
C ARG A 127 2.15 -33.49 -3.38
N GLN A 128 3.41 -33.19 -3.05
CA GLN A 128 3.72 -32.30 -1.95
C GLN A 128 3.23 -30.86 -2.22
N LEU A 129 3.49 -30.34 -3.42
CA LEU A 129 3.02 -29.00 -3.82
C LEU A 129 1.49 -28.90 -3.77
N ARG A 130 0.77 -29.91 -4.24
CA ARG A 130 -0.71 -29.97 -4.15
C ARG A 130 -1.18 -29.90 -2.70
N LYS A 131 -0.49 -30.58 -1.78
CA LYS A 131 -0.80 -30.54 -0.34
C LYS A 131 -0.51 -29.16 0.27
N GLU A 132 0.60 -28.53 -0.13
CA GLU A 132 0.94 -27.18 0.32
C GLU A 132 -0.09 -26.14 -0.18
N ILE A 133 -0.50 -26.23 -1.45
CA ILE A 133 -1.55 -25.38 -2.03
C ILE A 133 -2.85 -25.51 -1.25
N SER A 134 -3.34 -26.74 -1.03
CA SER A 134 -4.55 -26.97 -0.23
C SER A 134 -4.42 -26.40 1.19
N SER A 135 -3.26 -26.54 1.84
CA SER A 135 -3.04 -25.93 3.16
C SER A 135 -3.03 -24.40 3.12
N PHE A 136 -2.61 -23.77 2.03
CA PHE A 136 -2.68 -22.31 1.89
C PHE A 136 -4.11 -21.85 1.59
N GLU A 137 -4.86 -22.61 0.80
CA GLU A 137 -6.28 -22.36 0.54
C GLU A 137 -7.09 -22.42 1.84
N ASP A 138 -6.86 -23.45 2.67
CA ASP A 138 -7.50 -23.58 4.00
C ASP A 138 -7.22 -22.38 4.91
N LYS A 139 -6.03 -21.76 4.79
CA LYS A 139 -5.66 -20.56 5.56
C LYS A 139 -6.24 -19.27 4.97
N ALA A 140 -6.42 -19.23 3.65
CA ALA A 140 -6.95 -18.06 2.95
C ALA A 140 -8.47 -17.96 3.09
N ALA A 141 -9.18 -19.10 3.11
CA ALA A 141 -10.63 -19.17 3.22
C ALA A 141 -11.21 -18.31 4.36
N PRO A 142 -10.81 -18.47 5.64
CA PRO A 142 -11.38 -17.67 6.73
C PRO A 142 -11.05 -16.17 6.64
N ILE A 143 -9.94 -15.81 5.98
CA ILE A 143 -9.60 -14.40 5.74
C ILE A 143 -10.55 -13.79 4.72
N VAL A 144 -10.85 -14.54 3.65
CA VAL A 144 -11.81 -14.13 2.63
C VAL A 144 -13.21 -13.99 3.24
N ASP A 145 -13.63 -14.95 4.06
CA ASP A 145 -14.91 -14.89 4.76
C ASP A 145 -14.99 -13.65 5.65
N ARG A 146 -13.95 -13.38 6.45
CA ARG A 146 -13.91 -12.18 7.30
C ARG A 146 -13.92 -10.88 6.49
N ILE A 147 -13.28 -10.84 5.33
CA ILE A 147 -13.33 -9.67 4.44
C ILE A 147 -14.76 -9.45 3.95
N ASN A 148 -15.47 -10.51 3.58
CA ASN A 148 -16.86 -10.42 3.15
C ASN A 148 -17.76 -9.95 4.30
N ASP A 149 -17.60 -10.51 5.51
CA ASP A 149 -18.35 -10.08 6.70
C ASP A 149 -18.16 -8.58 6.97
N ILE A 150 -16.92 -8.10 6.93
CA ILE A 150 -16.60 -6.67 7.12
C ILE A 150 -17.24 -5.82 6.02
N GLN A 151 -17.25 -6.30 4.78
CA GLN A 151 -17.87 -5.58 3.68
C GLN A 151 -19.39 -5.48 3.86
N GLU A 152 -20.04 -6.54 4.33
CA GLU A 152 -21.46 -6.53 4.67
C GLU A 152 -21.77 -5.58 5.83
N GLU A 153 -20.92 -5.55 6.87
CA GLU A 153 -21.02 -4.59 7.97
C GLU A 153 -20.90 -3.13 7.47
N ILE A 154 -19.94 -2.85 6.59
CA ILE A 154 -19.77 -1.53 5.96
C ILE A 154 -21.01 -1.15 5.14
N ASP A 155 -21.54 -2.09 4.35
CA ASP A 155 -22.71 -1.85 3.51
C ASP A 155 -23.97 -1.63 4.35
N ALA A 156 -24.09 -2.28 5.50
CA ALA A 156 -25.16 -2.06 6.46
C ALA A 156 -25.06 -0.67 7.10
N LEU A 157 -23.86 -0.27 7.56
CA LEU A 157 -23.60 1.06 8.12
C LEU A 157 -23.90 2.18 7.12
N ASN A 158 -23.52 2.01 5.86
CA ASN A 158 -23.79 2.98 4.80
C ASN A 158 -25.30 3.15 4.52
N LYS A 159 -26.13 2.18 4.90
CA LYS A 159 -27.59 2.24 4.78
C LYS A 159 -28.29 2.63 6.08
N ASP A 160 -27.56 2.78 7.19
CA ASP A 160 -28.12 3.17 8.48
C ASP A 160 -28.76 4.57 8.36
N PRO A 161 -30.06 4.72 8.66
CA PRO A 161 -30.73 6.01 8.61
C PRO A 161 -30.04 7.11 9.41
N LYS A 162 -29.43 6.78 10.54
CA LYS A 162 -28.68 7.72 11.38
C LYS A 162 -27.40 8.18 10.69
N TYR A 163 -26.69 7.27 10.02
CA TYR A 163 -25.51 7.63 9.23
C TYR A 163 -25.90 8.52 8.05
N LEU A 164 -26.98 8.19 7.35
CA LEU A 164 -27.51 9.01 6.25
C LEU A 164 -27.95 10.40 6.71
N GLU A 165 -28.59 10.51 7.88
CA GLU A 165 -28.97 11.80 8.48
C GLU A 165 -27.74 12.65 8.83
N ILE A 166 -26.69 12.05 9.38
CA ILE A 166 -25.43 12.73 9.66
C ILE A 166 -24.81 13.23 8.35
N LEU A 167 -24.73 12.38 7.33
CA LEU A 167 -24.18 12.74 6.03
C LEU A 167 -24.97 13.87 5.34
N GLU A 168 -26.30 13.86 5.49
CA GLU A 168 -27.16 14.95 4.99
C GLU A 168 -26.92 16.26 5.76
N LYS A 169 -26.78 16.20 7.09
CA LYS A 169 -26.42 17.36 7.92
C LYS A 169 -25.06 17.92 7.53
N GLU A 170 -24.04 17.09 7.38
CA GLU A 170 -22.71 17.51 6.93
C GLU A 170 -22.76 18.19 5.55
N LYS A 171 -23.55 17.63 4.62
CA LYS A 171 -23.75 18.22 3.30
C LYS A 171 -24.44 19.59 3.38
N LEU A 172 -25.49 19.70 4.19
CA LEU A 172 -26.20 20.96 4.41
C LEU A 172 -25.29 21.99 5.05
N MET A 173 -24.52 21.60 6.07
CA MET A 173 -23.52 22.44 6.72
C MET A 173 -22.48 22.96 5.73
N GLY A 174 -21.93 22.10 4.88
CA GLY A 174 -20.98 22.53 3.84
C GLY A 174 -21.58 23.44 2.77
N ILE A 175 -22.88 23.33 2.47
CA ILE A 175 -23.59 24.30 1.60
C ILE A 175 -23.77 25.63 2.33
N TRP A 176 -24.16 25.58 3.60
CA TRP A 176 -24.34 26.74 4.47
C TRP A 176 -23.06 27.55 4.61
N THR A 177 -21.95 26.91 4.99
CA THR A 177 -20.64 27.53 5.14
C THR A 177 -20.20 28.25 3.85
N ARG A 178 -20.34 27.59 2.69
CA ARG A 178 -20.00 28.20 1.38
C ARG A 178 -20.85 29.42 1.01
N LYS A 179 -22.08 29.49 1.51
CA LYS A 179 -22.97 30.64 1.27
C LYS A 179 -22.79 31.75 2.31
N LEU A 180 -22.50 31.39 3.55
CA LEU A 180 -22.40 32.31 4.67
C LEU A 180 -21.08 33.10 4.67
N ILE A 181 -19.95 32.45 4.40
CA ILE A 181 -18.63 33.10 4.40
C ILE A 181 -18.58 34.35 3.48
N PRO A 182 -19.08 34.31 2.22
CA PRO A 182 -19.14 35.51 1.38
C PRO A 182 -20.00 36.65 1.95
N GLU A 183 -21.07 36.34 2.69
CA GLU A 183 -21.89 37.37 3.33
C GLU A 183 -21.20 37.98 4.54
N LEU A 184 -20.45 37.17 5.29
CA LEU A 184 -19.61 37.65 6.39
C LEU A 184 -18.48 38.55 5.88
N GLU A 185 -17.89 38.25 4.71
CA GLU A 185 -16.94 39.13 4.03
C GLU A 185 -17.55 40.50 3.70
N ARG A 186 -18.74 40.51 3.06
CA ARG A 186 -19.44 41.76 2.72
C ARG A 186 -19.82 42.58 3.95
N ALA A 187 -20.05 41.92 5.09
CA ALA A 187 -20.29 42.58 6.36
C ALA A 187 -19.01 43.05 7.08
N GLY A 188 -17.82 42.75 6.51
CA GLY A 188 -16.52 43.10 7.11
C GLY A 188 -16.17 42.27 8.34
N LEU A 189 -16.77 41.09 8.50
CA LEU A 189 -16.68 40.27 9.72
C LEU A 189 -15.63 39.16 9.65
N LEU A 190 -15.05 38.86 8.48
CA LEU A 190 -14.06 37.78 8.37
C LEU A 190 -12.83 38.02 9.25
N ASP A 191 -12.22 39.22 9.17
CA ASP A 191 -11.04 39.57 9.96
C ASP A 191 -11.36 39.70 11.47
N GLU A 192 -12.57 40.19 11.81
CA GLU A 192 -13.01 40.30 13.21
C GLU A 192 -13.23 38.93 13.87
N LEU A 193 -13.68 37.94 13.08
CA LEU A 193 -13.96 36.58 13.55
C LEU A 193 -12.78 35.62 13.34
N GLY A 194 -11.71 36.05 12.65
CA GLY A 194 -10.58 35.18 12.29
C GLY A 194 -10.96 34.06 11.32
N ILE A 195 -11.98 34.26 10.48
CA ILE A 195 -12.51 33.28 9.53
C ILE A 195 -11.96 33.58 8.13
N SER A 196 -11.69 32.53 7.35
CA SER A 196 -11.27 32.62 5.96
C SER A 196 -12.22 31.87 5.02
N PHE A 197 -11.99 31.98 3.71
CA PHE A 197 -12.70 31.18 2.70
C PHE A 197 -12.45 29.68 2.77
N GLU A 198 -11.40 29.28 3.47
CA GLU A 198 -10.99 27.88 3.62
C GLU A 198 -11.47 27.27 4.96
N THR A 199 -12.09 28.08 5.82
CA THR A 199 -12.56 27.67 7.14
C THR A 199 -13.62 26.57 7.03
N SER A 200 -13.44 25.50 7.79
CA SER A 200 -14.35 24.36 7.76
C SER A 200 -15.69 24.68 8.44
N PRO A 201 -16.77 23.93 8.15
CA PRO A 201 -18.03 24.09 8.86
C PRO A 201 -17.90 23.90 10.38
N GLU A 202 -17.02 23.01 10.85
CA GLU A 202 -16.76 22.80 12.28
C GLU A 202 -16.05 24.00 12.91
N GLU A 203 -14.99 24.49 12.27
CA GLU A 203 -14.26 25.67 12.73
C GLU A 203 -15.17 26.91 12.78
N LEU A 204 -16.09 27.03 11.82
CA LEU A 204 -17.06 28.12 11.80
C LEU A 204 -18.05 28.04 12.98
N ILE A 205 -18.51 26.83 13.34
CA ILE A 205 -19.37 26.64 14.52
C ILE A 205 -18.61 27.04 15.79
N ASP A 206 -17.39 26.56 15.98
CA ASP A 206 -16.57 26.86 17.16
C ASP A 206 -16.35 28.37 17.33
N VAL A 207 -16.06 29.07 16.22
CA VAL A 207 -15.92 30.53 16.22
C VAL A 207 -17.24 31.20 16.59
N MET A 208 -18.37 30.77 16.01
CA MET A 208 -19.69 31.34 16.31
C MET A 208 -20.13 31.11 17.77
N GLU A 209 -19.83 29.94 18.35
CA GLU A 209 -20.10 29.65 19.77
C GLU A 209 -19.24 30.52 20.71
N SER A 210 -17.97 30.73 20.37
CA SER A 210 -17.07 31.55 21.18
C SER A 210 -17.49 33.03 21.26
N VAL A 211 -18.18 33.53 20.23
CA VAL A 211 -18.62 34.92 20.10
C VAL A 211 -20.06 35.12 20.59
N GLN A 212 -20.77 34.06 20.98
CA GLN A 212 -22.17 34.10 21.43
C GLN A 212 -22.42 35.07 22.61
N HIS A 213 -21.39 35.34 23.42
CA HIS A 213 -21.45 36.26 24.55
C HIS A 213 -21.03 37.71 24.22
N ASP A 214 -20.52 37.98 23.02
CA ASP A 214 -20.21 39.33 22.56
C ASP A 214 -21.43 39.96 21.85
N GLY A 215 -22.13 40.82 22.58
CA GLY A 215 -23.34 41.48 22.09
C GLY A 215 -23.12 42.37 20.85
N SER A 216 -21.94 42.96 20.64
CA SER A 216 -21.66 43.80 19.47
C SER A 216 -21.55 42.94 18.21
N THR A 217 -20.71 41.91 18.27
CA THR A 217 -20.44 41.01 17.16
C THR A 217 -21.67 40.16 16.83
N MET A 218 -22.44 39.72 17.83
CA MET A 218 -23.71 39.03 17.63
C MET A 218 -24.77 39.89 16.93
N ASN A 219 -24.79 41.20 17.16
CA ASN A 219 -25.72 42.10 16.47
C ASN A 219 -25.33 42.31 15.00
N LYS A 220 -24.03 42.41 14.68
CA LYS A 220 -23.53 42.45 13.30
C LYS A 220 -23.83 41.13 12.57
N LEU A 221 -23.59 40.00 13.24
CA LEU A 221 -23.93 38.66 12.73
C LEU A 221 -25.43 38.53 12.43
N LYS A 222 -26.31 38.90 13.38
CA LYS A 222 -27.77 38.92 13.16
C LYS A 222 -28.17 39.81 11.99
N SER A 223 -27.52 40.96 11.81
CA SER A 223 -27.77 41.86 10.68
C SER A 223 -27.37 41.25 9.34
N ALA A 224 -26.19 40.62 9.27
CA ALA A 224 -25.74 39.88 8.09
C ALA A 224 -26.66 38.70 7.77
N PHE A 225 -27.09 37.95 8.79
CA PHE A 225 -28.00 36.82 8.65
C PHE A 225 -29.41 37.24 8.20
N ASN A 226 -29.96 38.33 8.73
CA ASN A 226 -31.26 38.84 8.29
C ASN A 226 -31.25 39.28 6.82
N LYS A 227 -30.14 39.83 6.32
CA LYS A 227 -29.96 40.15 4.89
C LYS A 227 -29.91 38.90 4.01
N PHE A 228 -29.40 37.79 4.55
CA PHE A 228 -29.35 36.49 3.88
C PHE A 228 -30.72 35.78 3.81
N TYR A 229 -31.60 35.95 4.79
CA TYR A 229 -32.93 35.29 4.85
C TYR A 229 -34.06 36.02 4.10
N LEU A 230 -33.96 37.34 3.92
CA LEU A 230 -34.97 38.16 3.22
C LEU A 230 -35.35 37.69 1.79
N PRO A 231 -34.49 37.05 0.98
CA PRO A 231 -34.86 36.60 -0.37
C PRO A 231 -35.55 35.23 -0.46
N LEU A 232 -35.64 34.45 0.63
CA LEU A 232 -36.13 33.06 0.60
C LEU A 232 -37.59 32.90 1.05
N SER A 233 -38.28 33.99 1.43
CA SER A 233 -39.68 33.97 1.89
C SER A 233 -40.67 34.56 0.87
N SER A 234 -40.30 34.65 -0.41
CA SER A 234 -41.15 35.16 -1.51
C SER A 234 -41.38 34.10 -2.57
#